data_AF-A0AB37ZDG5-F1
#
_entry.id   AF-A0AB37ZDG5-F1
#
_cell.length_a   1.000
_cell.length_b   1.000
_cell.length_c   1.000
_cell.angle_alpha   90.00
_cell.angle_beta   90.00
_cell.angle_gamma   90.00
#
_symmetry.space_group_name_H-M   'P 1'
#
loop_
_entity.id
_entity.type
_entity.pdbx_description
1 polymer ?
#
loop_
_entity_poly.entity_id
_entity_poly.type
_entity_poly.pdbx_seq_one_letter_code
_entity_poly.pdbx_strand_id
1 'polypeptide(L)'
;MPDDKELKQSLDSLNNSLGEISKSLSVLSAMKIAEEFYTKEERAEFYKEYEQRLEQAEKARAALHEKARGGPSEGGTTQEMMDIASKANDFVMDCRKKNPALVTLYRHSK
;
A
#
# COMPACT_ATOMS: atom_id res chain seq x y z
N MET A 1 -33.52 -19.65 -17.60
CA MET A 1 -34.07 -18.29 -17.73
C MET A 1 -32.92 -17.36 -18.11
N PRO A 2 -33.06 -16.55 -19.17
CA PRO A 2 -32.08 -15.53 -19.56
C PRO A 2 -31.93 -14.41 -18.53
N ASP A 3 -32.99 -14.16 -17.75
CA ASP A 3 -33.10 -13.05 -16.78
C ASP A 3 -32.05 -13.10 -15.65
N ASP A 4 -31.60 -14.29 -15.25
CA ASP A 4 -30.60 -14.44 -14.18
C ASP A 4 -29.21 -13.93 -14.57
N LYS A 5 -28.85 -13.98 -15.87
CA LYS A 5 -27.53 -13.52 -16.35
C LYS A 5 -27.47 -11.99 -16.41
N GLU A 6 -28.52 -11.36 -16.92
CA GLU A 6 -28.62 -9.89 -16.98
C GLU A 6 -28.73 -9.28 -15.59
N LEU A 7 -29.47 -9.92 -14.68
CA LEU A 7 -29.54 -9.52 -13.27
C LEU A 7 -28.16 -9.60 -12.61
N LYS A 8 -27.42 -10.69 -12.82
CA LYS A 8 -26.07 -10.85 -12.28
C LYS A 8 -25.10 -9.80 -12.81
N GLN A 9 -25.10 -9.53 -14.12
CA GLN A 9 -24.26 -8.48 -14.70
C GLN A 9 -24.61 -7.09 -14.15
N SER A 10 -25.89 -6.80 -13.96
CA SER A 10 -26.35 -5.53 -13.37
C SER A 10 -25.89 -5.39 -11.91
N LEU A 11 -25.94 -6.47 -11.13
CA LEU A 11 -25.44 -6.51 -9.75
C LEU A 11 -23.91 -6.35 -9.68
N ASP A 12 -23.18 -7.02 -10.57
CA ASP A 12 -21.72 -6.89 -10.66
C ASP A 12 -21.34 -5.44 -11.02
N SER A 13 -22.03 -4.84 -11.98
CA SER A 13 -21.80 -3.44 -12.35
C SER A 13 -22.13 -2.48 -11.21
N LEU A 14 -23.23 -2.69 -10.49
CA LEU A 14 -23.59 -1.87 -9.33
C LEU A 14 -22.54 -1.98 -8.22
N ASN A 15 -22.09 -3.20 -7.91
CA ASN A 15 -21.05 -3.43 -6.92
C ASN A 15 -19.72 -2.76 -7.30
N ASN A 16 -19.36 -2.78 -8.58
CA ASN A 16 -18.18 -2.08 -9.07
C ASN A 16 -18.31 -0.56 -8.88
N SER A 17 -19.43 0.04 -9.29
CA SER A 17 -19.67 1.47 -9.11
C SER A 17 -19.69 1.88 -7.63
N LEU A 18 -20.31 1.07 -6.76
CA LEU A 18 -20.28 1.29 -5.31
C LEU A 18 -18.85 1.21 -4.76
N GLY A 19 -18.05 0.27 -5.26
CA GLY A 19 -16.64 0.15 -4.91
C GLY A 19 -15.83 1.39 -5.30
N GLU A 20 -16.06 1.95 -6.48
CA GLU A 20 -15.39 3.18 -6.95
C GLU A 20 -15.81 4.41 -6.15
N ILE A 21 -17.09 4.54 -5.83
CA ILE A 21 -17.61 5.62 -4.98
C ILE A 21 -17.01 5.51 -3.58
N SER A 22 -16.98 4.31 -2.99
CA SER A 22 -16.38 4.09 -1.67
C SER A 22 -14.91 4.46 -1.65
N LYS A 23 -14.15 4.16 -2.72
CA LYS A 23 -12.74 4.57 -2.83
C LYS A 23 -12.62 6.10 -2.88
N SER A 24 -13.42 6.76 -3.72
CA SER A 24 -13.42 8.22 -3.86
C SER A 24 -13.73 8.92 -2.53
N LEU A 25 -14.75 8.43 -1.80
CA LEU A 25 -15.10 8.95 -0.48
C LEU A 25 -13.98 8.72 0.56
N SER A 26 -13.32 7.55 0.51
CA SER A 26 -12.17 7.27 1.38
C SER A 26 -11.01 8.24 1.13
N VAL A 27 -10.75 8.59 -0.14
CA VAL A 27 -9.69 9.55 -0.50
C VAL A 27 -10.06 10.96 -0.02
N LEU A 28 -11.29 11.41 -0.27
CA LEU A 28 -11.74 12.74 0.17
C LEU A 28 -11.69 12.89 1.70
N SER A 29 -12.12 11.86 2.42
CA SER A 29 -12.01 11.82 3.89
C SER A 29 -10.55 11.91 4.34
N ALA A 30 -9.66 11.15 3.72
CA ALA A 30 -8.24 11.19 4.00
C ALA A 30 -7.60 12.56 3.66
N MET A 31 -8.01 13.21 2.56
CA MET A 31 -7.54 14.56 2.21
C MET A 31 -7.92 15.57 3.28
N LYS A 32 -9.16 15.53 3.75
CA LYS A 32 -9.64 16.43 4.81
C LYS A 32 -8.82 16.28 6.10
N ILE A 33 -8.61 15.04 6.55
CA ILE A 33 -7.78 14.75 7.73
C ILE A 33 -6.33 15.23 7.50
N ALA A 34 -5.79 14.97 6.30
CA ALA A 34 -4.43 15.34 5.98
C ALA A 34 -4.22 16.87 5.96
N GLU A 35 -5.22 17.63 5.51
CA GLU A 35 -5.16 19.10 5.51
C GLU A 35 -5.38 19.71 6.90
N GLU A 36 -6.16 19.06 7.76
CA GLU A 36 -6.46 19.53 9.12
C GLU A 36 -5.30 19.29 10.10
N PHE A 37 -4.61 18.15 9.96
CA PHE A 37 -3.63 17.71 10.95
C PHE A 37 -2.18 17.69 10.47
N TYR A 38 -1.93 17.91 9.17
CA TYR A 38 -0.58 17.88 8.62
C TYR A 38 -0.34 19.05 7.65
N THR A 39 0.83 19.65 7.78
CA THR A 39 1.35 20.62 6.82
C THR A 39 1.68 19.95 5.48
N LYS A 40 2.00 20.74 4.45
CA LYS A 40 2.41 20.17 3.16
C LYS A 40 3.80 19.50 3.28
N GLU A 41 4.65 20.10 4.08
CA GLU A 41 6.02 19.69 4.35
C GLU A 41 6.05 18.34 5.09
N GLU A 42 5.28 18.21 6.18
CA GLU A 42 5.15 16.95 6.94
C GLU A 42 4.62 15.81 6.07
N ARG A 43 3.66 16.11 5.17
CA ARG A 43 3.14 15.11 4.22
C ARG A 43 4.21 14.66 3.23
N ALA A 44 4.99 15.60 2.69
CA ALA A 44 6.07 15.29 1.76
C ALA A 44 7.17 14.46 2.42
N GLU A 45 7.56 14.80 3.64
CA GLU A 45 8.53 14.03 4.44
C GLU A 45 8.03 12.61 4.72
N PHE A 46 6.77 12.49 5.16
CA PHE A 46 6.15 11.18 5.40
C PHE A 46 6.14 10.32 4.13
N TYR A 47 5.76 10.87 2.97
CA TYR A 47 5.73 10.10 1.72
C TYR A 47 7.12 9.65 1.28
N LYS A 48 8.14 10.50 1.45
CA LYS A 48 9.51 10.16 1.12
C LYS A 48 10.02 9.01 2.00
N GLU A 49 9.81 9.07 3.31
CA GLU A 49 10.23 8.00 4.21
C GLU A 49 9.44 6.71 3.93
N TYR A 50 8.13 6.81 3.77
CA TYR A 50 7.26 5.66 3.50
C TYR A 50 7.63 4.94 2.19
N GLU A 51 7.95 5.69 1.13
CA GLU A 51 8.44 5.14 -0.14
C GLU A 51 9.78 4.42 0.00
N GLN A 52 10.75 5.04 0.67
CA GLN A 52 12.07 4.42 0.89
C GLN A 52 11.96 3.09 1.65
N ARG A 53 11.09 3.04 2.66
CA ARG A 53 10.85 1.83 3.45
C ARG A 53 10.13 0.75 2.64
N LEU A 54 9.19 1.12 1.79
CA LEU A 54 8.55 0.19 0.86
C LEU A 54 9.57 -0.40 -0.12
N GLU A 55 10.41 0.45 -0.73
CA GLU A 55 11.43 0.01 -1.68
C GLU A 55 12.46 -0.92 -1.02
N GLN A 56 12.88 -0.62 0.22
CA GLN A 56 13.74 -1.51 1.01
C GLN A 56 13.08 -2.86 1.29
N ALA A 57 11.79 -2.87 1.64
CA ALA A 57 11.04 -4.10 1.85
C ALA A 57 10.94 -4.94 0.58
N GLU A 58 10.65 -4.30 -0.56
CA GLU A 58 10.53 -4.96 -1.85
C GLU A 58 11.86 -5.54 -2.33
N LYS A 59 12.96 -4.76 -2.22
CA LYS A 59 14.31 -5.23 -2.54
C LYS A 59 14.72 -6.43 -1.68
N ALA A 60 14.48 -6.36 -0.37
CA ALA A 60 14.79 -7.47 0.54
C ALA A 60 13.96 -8.73 0.22
N ARG A 61 12.67 -8.57 -0.12
CA ARG A 61 11.80 -9.68 -0.55
C ARG A 61 12.24 -10.28 -1.87
N ALA A 62 12.60 -9.45 -2.85
CA ALA A 62 13.08 -9.90 -4.15
C ALA A 62 14.38 -10.72 -3.99
N ALA A 63 15.34 -10.21 -3.22
CA ALA A 63 16.60 -10.90 -2.96
C ALA A 63 16.41 -12.23 -2.20
N LEU A 64 15.49 -12.28 -1.22
CA LEU A 64 15.11 -13.55 -0.56
C LEU A 64 14.50 -14.55 -1.53
N HIS A 65 13.65 -14.08 -2.44
CA HIS A 65 12.97 -14.92 -3.42
C HIS A 65 13.93 -15.43 -4.52
N GLU A 66 14.88 -14.60 -4.98
CA GLU A 66 15.93 -15.04 -5.90
C GLU A 66 16.86 -16.06 -5.25
N LYS A 67 17.25 -15.86 -3.99
CA LYS A 67 18.03 -16.82 -3.22
C LYS A 67 17.29 -18.15 -3.03
N ALA A 68 15.99 -18.11 -2.74
CA ALA A 68 15.15 -19.31 -2.64
C ALA A 68 15.07 -20.10 -3.96
N ARG A 69 15.29 -19.43 -5.11
CA ARG A 69 15.35 -20.05 -6.44
C ARG A 69 16.76 -20.45 -6.89
N GLY A 70 17.77 -20.35 -6.01
CA GLY A 70 19.15 -20.72 -6.31
C GLY A 70 19.92 -19.69 -7.14
N GLY A 71 19.44 -18.43 -7.20
CA GLY A 71 20.14 -17.33 -7.85
C GLY A 71 21.38 -16.85 -7.08
N PRO A 72 22.32 -16.16 -7.76
CA PRO A 72 23.47 -15.54 -7.10
C PRO A 72 23.01 -14.45 -6.13
N SER A 73 23.51 -14.49 -4.89
CA SER A 73 23.15 -13.53 -3.84
C SER A 73 24.13 -12.37 -3.85
N GLU A 74 23.81 -11.27 -4.56
CA GLU A 74 24.55 -10.01 -4.44
C GLU A 74 23.98 -9.18 -3.29
N GLY A 75 24.36 -9.54 -2.05
CA GLY A 75 24.09 -8.72 -0.87
C GLY A 75 23.48 -9.46 0.31
N GLY A 76 24.11 -9.32 1.48
CA GLY A 76 23.60 -9.72 2.79
C GLY A 76 23.50 -11.23 3.07
N THR A 77 23.60 -11.60 4.34
CA THR A 77 23.19 -12.93 4.79
C THR A 77 21.66 -13.08 4.71
N THR A 78 21.14 -14.31 4.64
CA THR A 78 19.67 -14.55 4.60
C THR A 78 18.97 -13.91 5.80
N GLN A 79 19.62 -13.95 6.97
CA GLN A 79 19.09 -13.38 8.20
C GLN A 79 18.99 -11.86 8.13
N GLU A 80 20.02 -11.17 7.67
CA GLU A 80 20.00 -9.71 7.52
C GLU A 80 18.89 -9.25 6.57
N MET A 81 18.68 -9.97 5.46
CA MET A 81 17.59 -9.67 4.53
C MET A 81 16.21 -9.91 5.13
N MET A 82 16.03 -10.99 5.91
CA MET A 82 14.79 -11.23 6.65
C MET A 82 14.53 -10.13 7.69
N ASP A 83 15.56 -9.70 8.41
CA ASP A 83 15.45 -8.64 9.42
C ASP A 83 15.08 -7.29 8.79
N ILE A 84 15.68 -6.95 7.64
CA ILE A 84 15.34 -5.74 6.87
C ILE A 84 13.87 -5.81 6.41
N ALA A 85 13.45 -6.93 5.81
CA ALA A 85 12.09 -7.11 5.34
C ALA A 85 11.07 -7.04 6.50
N SER A 86 11.39 -7.64 7.65
CA SER A 86 10.54 -7.60 8.84
C SER A 86 10.40 -6.18 9.37
N LYS A 87 11.52 -5.47 9.61
CA LYS A 87 11.50 -4.09 10.13
C LYS A 87 10.76 -3.14 9.20
N ALA A 88 10.96 -3.26 7.90
CA ALA A 88 10.26 -2.44 6.92
C ALA A 88 8.75 -2.75 6.89
N ASN A 89 8.36 -4.02 7.05
CA ASN A 89 6.96 -4.40 7.16
C ASN A 89 6.32 -3.88 8.46
N ASP A 90 7.02 -3.97 9.58
CA ASP A 90 6.57 -3.43 10.86
C ASP A 90 6.36 -1.92 10.78
N PHE A 91 7.30 -1.20 10.15
CA PHE A 91 7.16 0.23 9.88
C PHE A 91 5.92 0.54 9.02
N VAL A 92 5.75 -0.17 7.90
CA VAL A 92 4.58 0.04 7.02
C VAL A 92 3.27 -0.23 7.76
N MET A 93 3.22 -1.25 8.62
CA MET A 93 2.05 -1.56 9.44
C MET A 93 1.81 -0.49 10.52
N ASP A 94 2.86 0.02 11.15
CA ASP A 94 2.77 1.11 12.12
C ASP A 94 2.28 2.41 11.46
N CYS A 95 2.79 2.76 10.28
CA CYS A 95 2.31 3.88 9.48
C CYS A 95 0.82 3.75 9.12
N ARG A 96 0.37 2.54 8.74
CA ARG A 96 -1.06 2.27 8.47
C ARG A 96 -1.93 2.48 9.71
N LYS A 97 -1.40 2.18 10.89
CA LYS A 97 -2.13 2.31 12.16
C LYS A 97 -2.15 3.74 12.68
N LYS A 98 -1.01 4.43 12.66
CA LYS A 98 -0.85 5.79 13.21
C LYS A 98 -1.29 6.88 12.24
N ASN A 99 -1.00 6.71 10.95
CA ASN A 99 -1.21 7.73 9.92
C ASN A 99 -2.07 7.19 8.75
N PRO A 100 -3.27 6.63 9.00
CA PRO A 100 -4.08 5.98 7.97
C PRO A 100 -4.47 6.90 6.81
N ALA A 101 -4.71 8.19 7.11
CA ALA A 101 -5.03 9.19 6.09
C ALA A 101 -3.86 9.40 5.12
N LEU A 102 -2.64 9.60 5.64
CA LEU A 102 -1.45 9.78 4.79
C LEU A 102 -1.16 8.54 3.94
N VAL A 103 -1.28 7.34 4.52
CA VAL A 103 -1.10 6.09 3.75
C VAL A 103 -2.17 5.94 2.66
N THR A 104 -3.42 6.32 2.94
CA THR A 104 -4.52 6.27 1.96
C THR A 104 -4.25 7.20 0.79
N LEU A 105 -3.80 8.43 1.04
CA LEU A 105 -3.45 9.39 -0.01
C LEU A 105 -2.25 8.94 -0.82
N TYR A 106 -1.19 8.44 -0.16
CA TYR A 106 -0.01 7.93 -0.87
C TYR A 106 -0.38 6.84 -1.88
N ARG A 107 -1.20 5.86 -1.49
CA ARG A 107 -1.62 4.76 -2.38
C ARG A 107 -2.46 5.19 -3.58
N HIS A 108 -3.21 6.28 -3.46
CA HIS A 108 -4.04 6.79 -4.55
C HIS A 108 -3.32 7.88 -5.36
N SER A 109 -2.05 8.18 -5.04
CA SER A 109 -1.20 9.12 -5.78
C SER A 109 -0.22 8.43 -6.75
N LYS A 110 -0.13 7.10 -6.67
CA LYS A 110 0.67 6.23 -7.55
C LYS A 110 -0.23 5.63 -8.62
#